data_AF-A0A7D7WHI7-F1
#
_entry.id   AF-A0A7D7WHI7-F1
#
_cell.length_a   1.000
_cell.length_b   1.000
_cell.length_c   1.000
_cell.angle_alpha   90.00
_cell.angle_beta   90.00
_cell.angle_gamma   90.00
#
_symmetry.space_group_name_H-M   'P 1'
#
loop_
_entity.id
_entity.type
_entity.pdbx_description
1 polymer ?
#
loop_
_entity_poly.entity_id
_entity_poly.type
_entity_poly.pdbx_seq_one_letter_code
_entity_poly.pdbx_strand_id
1 'polypeptide(L)'
;MNFISVLFKFFILFYSNISVIKNFNFGASINRIIDWNKKVVYFDISKTVDENKFGGVGLNSTSRLMLSINDFKDSLIRQSLFEMVIDSDNTFKDYFNSDPHLILYFSGFDNILKRGYIKYSEDLKNITVRYELYLFPDFINLFLSHDKPYKAFYPLMNTSADQFYTGILIYAGDGYESSSGLVRLRDSFFIKIYDENIKLYFDKRMVEPDALRRWGMLEYTDDIFYKNRDRVGDYPLKLVAKGVYGKNRSDIILDECSINKLFSNKNNINLLREGKLVIIR
;
A
#
# COMPACT_ATOMS: atom_id res chain seq x y z
N MET A 1 -4.74 21.11 27.99
CA MET A 1 -3.99 19.89 27.63
C MET A 1 -4.70 19.24 26.45
N ASN A 2 -4.13 18.99 25.28
CA ASN A 2 -2.74 19.00 24.85
C ASN A 2 -2.70 19.42 23.37
N PHE A 3 -2.23 20.63 23.06
CA PHE A 3 -1.95 21.06 21.67
C PHE A 3 -0.98 20.07 20.98
N ILE A 4 -0.14 19.41 21.78
CA ILE A 4 0.81 18.37 21.37
C ILE A 4 0.10 17.07 20.91
N SER A 5 -1.06 16.69 21.45
CA SER A 5 -1.76 15.47 21.01
C SER A 5 -2.54 15.69 19.71
N VAL A 6 -2.99 16.92 19.46
CA VAL A 6 -3.56 17.35 18.18
C VAL A 6 -2.47 17.39 17.11
N LEU A 7 -1.28 17.91 17.45
CA LEU A 7 -0.10 17.90 16.57
C LEU A 7 0.41 16.48 16.25
N PHE A 8 0.36 15.53 17.19
CA PHE A 8 0.75 14.14 16.95
C PHE A 8 -0.25 13.39 16.06
N LYS A 9 -1.56 13.69 16.18
CA LYS A 9 -2.56 13.21 15.21
C LYS A 9 -2.37 13.85 13.84
N PHE A 10 -1.98 15.13 13.78
CA PHE A 10 -1.69 15.84 12.54
C PHE A 10 -0.43 15.32 11.81
N PHE A 11 0.62 14.95 12.55
CA PHE A 11 1.86 14.43 11.95
C PHE A 11 1.71 13.01 11.39
N ILE A 12 0.84 12.17 11.97
CA ILE A 12 0.54 10.83 11.42
C ILE A 12 -0.37 10.94 10.18
N LEU A 13 -1.18 12.01 10.09
CA LEU A 13 -2.08 12.26 8.96
C LEU A 13 -1.38 12.65 7.65
N PHE A 14 -0.13 13.15 7.69
CA PHE A 14 0.61 13.52 6.49
C PHE A 14 1.30 12.35 5.78
N TYR A 15 1.54 11.23 6.46
CA TYR A 15 2.35 10.11 5.93
C TYR A 15 1.58 8.82 5.69
N SER A 16 0.28 8.79 6.01
CA SER A 16 -0.50 7.57 5.86
C SER A 16 -1.76 7.85 5.06
N ASN A 17 -1.98 7.02 4.03
CA ASN A 17 -3.27 6.89 3.38
C ASN A 17 -4.26 6.28 4.38
N ILE A 18 -4.75 7.13 5.29
CA ILE A 18 -5.71 6.78 6.34
C ILE A 18 -7.08 6.68 5.70
N SER A 19 -7.57 5.46 5.58
CA SER A 19 -8.98 5.18 5.37
C SER A 19 -9.60 4.86 6.73
N VAL A 20 -10.34 5.82 7.30
CA VAL A 20 -11.12 5.56 8.50
C VAL A 20 -12.46 4.95 8.08
N ILE A 21 -12.61 3.64 8.25
CA ILE A 21 -13.90 2.98 8.08
C ILE A 21 -14.51 2.81 9.47
N LYS A 22 -15.38 3.76 9.85
CA LYS A 22 -16.20 3.60 11.06
C LYS A 22 -17.37 2.66 10.76
N ASN A 23 -17.10 1.36 10.72
CA ASN A 23 -18.18 0.37 10.77
C ASN A 23 -18.59 0.18 12.22
N PHE A 24 -19.77 0.70 12.55
CA PHE A 24 -20.44 0.41 13.82
C PHE A 24 -21.18 -0.90 13.66
N ASN A 25 -20.53 -1.99 14.04
CA ASN A 25 -21.21 -3.24 14.32
C ASN A 25 -20.79 -3.70 15.72
N PHE A 26 -21.76 -4.10 16.54
CA PHE A 26 -21.52 -4.64 17.88
C PHE A 26 -20.79 -3.69 18.86
N GLY A 27 -20.94 -2.37 18.68
CA GLY A 27 -20.34 -1.36 19.57
C GLY A 27 -18.81 -1.21 19.44
N ALA A 28 -18.23 -1.69 18.33
CA ALA A 28 -16.81 -1.54 18.02
C ALA A 28 -16.59 -0.75 16.73
N SER A 29 -15.39 -0.21 16.58
CA SER A 29 -14.93 0.54 15.40
C SER A 29 -13.52 0.08 15.02
N ILE A 30 -13.14 0.27 13.76
CA ILE A 30 -11.81 -0.05 13.26
C ILE A 30 -11.19 1.17 12.57
N ASN A 31 -9.90 1.39 12.81
CA ASN A 31 -9.11 2.35 12.08
C ASN A 31 -7.96 1.63 11.37
N ARG A 32 -7.83 1.82 10.05
CA ARG A 32 -6.81 1.16 9.23
C ARG A 32 -5.77 2.18 8.78
N ILE A 33 -4.50 1.86 8.98
CA ILE A 33 -3.36 2.69 8.58
C ILE A 33 -2.42 1.82 7.75
N ILE A 34 -2.11 2.23 6.52
CA ILE A 34 -1.08 1.58 5.69
C ILE A 34 0.20 2.40 5.83
N ASP A 35 1.25 1.77 6.35
CA ASP A 35 2.61 2.33 6.41
C ASP A 35 3.43 1.75 5.26
N TRP A 36 3.51 2.51 4.17
CA TRP A 36 4.22 2.11 2.95
C TRP A 36 5.74 2.09 3.11
N ASN A 37 6.29 2.71 4.15
CA ASN A 37 7.72 2.67 4.45
C ASN A 37 8.05 1.37 5.19
N LYS A 38 7.27 1.04 6.23
CA LYS A 38 7.46 -0.20 7.00
C LYS A 38 6.86 -1.43 6.33
N LYS A 39 6.06 -1.25 5.29
CA LYS A 39 5.31 -2.31 4.60
C LYS A 39 4.37 -3.08 5.55
N VAL A 40 3.70 -2.35 6.44
CA VAL A 40 2.76 -2.91 7.43
C VAL A 40 1.42 -2.19 7.35
N VAL A 41 0.33 -2.95 7.47
CA VAL A 41 -1.02 -2.43 7.70
C VAL A 41 -1.36 -2.60 9.17
N TYR A 42 -1.70 -1.49 9.83
CA TYR A 42 -2.16 -1.47 11.20
C TYR A 42 -3.68 -1.39 11.25
N PHE A 43 -4.28 -2.19 12.11
CA PHE A 43 -5.70 -2.19 12.42
C PHE A 43 -5.90 -1.90 13.90
N ASP A 44 -6.41 -0.71 14.22
CA ASP A 44 -6.78 -0.33 15.57
C ASP A 44 -8.28 -0.59 15.77
N ILE A 45 -8.60 -1.70 16.43
CA ILE A 45 -9.98 -2.05 16.77
C ILE A 45 -10.29 -1.48 18.15
N SER A 46 -11.25 -0.56 18.21
CA SER A 46 -11.65 0.12 19.44
C SER A 46 -13.07 -0.25 19.84
N LYS A 47 -13.29 -0.56 21.11
CA LYS A 47 -14.60 -0.91 21.68
C LYS A 47 -14.84 -0.12 22.96
N THR A 48 -16.09 0.31 23.15
CA THR A 48 -16.53 0.90 24.41
C THR A 48 -16.55 -0.16 25.52
N VAL A 49 -16.03 0.20 26.69
CA VAL A 49 -16.05 -0.62 27.90
C VAL A 49 -17.41 -0.45 28.55
N ASP A 50 -18.16 -1.56 28.63
CA ASP A 50 -19.40 -1.63 29.41
C ASP A 50 -19.07 -2.08 30.84
N GLU A 51 -18.88 -1.11 31.74
CA GLU A 51 -18.52 -1.37 33.14
C GLU A 51 -19.59 -2.22 33.87
N ASN A 52 -20.86 -2.11 33.48
CA ASN A 52 -21.94 -2.90 34.07
C ASN A 52 -21.84 -4.39 33.71
N LYS A 53 -21.31 -4.69 32.51
CA LYS A 53 -21.15 -6.06 32.00
C LYS A 53 -19.79 -6.68 32.35
N PHE A 54 -18.73 -5.89 32.37
CA PHE A 54 -17.35 -6.38 32.54
C PHE A 54 -16.74 -6.08 33.91
N GLY A 55 -17.38 -5.23 34.72
CA GLY A 55 -16.84 -4.71 35.98
C GLY A 55 -15.78 -3.63 35.75
N GLY A 56 -15.18 -3.12 36.83
CA GLY A 56 -14.07 -2.17 36.77
C GLY A 56 -12.85 -2.73 36.01
N VAL A 57 -11.99 -1.83 35.52
CA VAL A 57 -10.78 -2.19 34.76
C VAL A 57 -9.84 -3.06 35.61
N GLY A 58 -9.46 -4.23 35.07
CA GLY A 58 -8.59 -5.21 35.71
C GLY A 58 -8.37 -6.45 34.84
N LEU A 59 -7.46 -7.37 35.23
CA LEU A 59 -7.04 -8.52 34.39
C LEU A 59 -8.20 -9.38 33.85
N ASN A 60 -9.21 -9.64 34.69
CA ASN A 60 -10.38 -10.44 34.33
C ASN A 60 -11.36 -9.70 33.40
N SER A 61 -11.45 -8.37 33.50
CA SER A 61 -12.29 -7.57 32.60
C SER A 61 -11.59 -7.35 31.26
N THR A 62 -10.27 -7.12 31.25
CA THR A 62 -9.47 -7.06 30.01
C THR A 62 -9.58 -8.36 29.21
N SER A 63 -9.43 -9.52 29.85
CA SER A 63 -9.51 -10.82 29.15
C SER A 63 -10.88 -11.05 28.51
N ARG A 64 -11.97 -10.72 29.21
CA ARG A 64 -13.34 -10.84 28.68
C ARG A 64 -13.62 -9.83 27.56
N LEU A 65 -13.13 -8.60 27.68
CA LEU A 65 -13.21 -7.59 26.61
C LEU A 65 -12.43 -8.05 25.37
N MET A 66 -11.27 -8.68 25.54
CA MET A 66 -10.48 -9.24 24.44
C MET A 66 -11.20 -10.35 23.71
N LEU A 67 -11.77 -11.32 24.42
CA LEU A 67 -12.63 -12.34 23.81
C LEU A 67 -13.74 -11.68 22.99
N SER A 68 -14.40 -10.68 23.57
CA SER A 68 -15.47 -9.96 22.89
C SER A 68 -15.03 -9.16 21.66
N ILE A 69 -13.74 -8.81 21.54
CA ILE A 69 -13.17 -8.17 20.34
C ILE A 69 -12.81 -9.23 19.30
N ASN A 70 -12.30 -10.38 19.74
CA ASN A 70 -11.97 -11.50 18.86
C ASN A 70 -13.21 -12.01 18.11
N ASP A 71 -14.40 -11.99 18.73
CA ASP A 71 -15.66 -12.43 18.12
C ASP A 71 -15.98 -11.76 16.77
N PHE A 72 -15.53 -10.52 16.56
CA PHE A 72 -15.82 -9.77 15.32
C PHE A 72 -14.58 -9.22 14.61
N LYS A 73 -13.38 -9.43 15.17
CA LYS A 73 -12.10 -8.91 14.66
C LYS A 73 -11.94 -9.17 13.16
N ASP A 74 -12.10 -10.41 12.73
CA ASP A 74 -11.85 -10.81 11.35
C ASP A 74 -12.83 -10.16 10.37
N SER A 75 -14.08 -9.96 10.80
CA SER A 75 -15.09 -9.27 10.02
C SER A 75 -14.74 -7.80 9.84
N LEU A 76 -14.35 -7.11 10.92
CA LEU A 76 -13.93 -5.71 10.86
C LEU A 76 -12.67 -5.53 10.01
N ILE A 77 -11.67 -6.39 10.18
CA ILE A 77 -10.43 -6.32 9.39
C ILE A 77 -10.74 -6.54 7.92
N ARG A 78 -11.49 -7.59 7.56
CA ARG A 78 -11.88 -7.86 6.17
C ARG A 78 -12.65 -6.70 5.55
N GLN A 79 -13.66 -6.18 6.24
CA GLN A 79 -14.40 -5.00 5.79
C GLN A 79 -13.48 -3.82 5.58
N SER A 80 -12.52 -3.62 6.50
CA SER A 80 -11.57 -2.54 6.37
C SER A 80 -10.67 -2.71 5.14
N LEU A 81 -10.27 -3.94 4.79
CA LEU A 81 -9.44 -4.23 3.62
C LEU A 81 -10.13 -3.94 2.30
N PHE A 82 -11.46 -4.06 2.21
CA PHE A 82 -12.22 -3.90 0.96
C PHE A 82 -11.98 -2.57 0.23
N GLU A 83 -11.69 -1.48 0.95
CA GLU A 83 -11.38 -0.17 0.35
C GLU A 83 -9.90 0.01 -0.04
N MET A 84 -9.05 -0.99 0.19
CA MET A 84 -7.65 -0.95 -0.19
C MET A 84 -7.52 -0.98 -1.70
N VAL A 85 -6.77 -0.06 -2.28
CA VAL A 85 -6.46 -0.08 -3.72
C VAL A 85 -5.32 -1.06 -3.95
N ILE A 86 -5.56 -2.04 -4.82
CA ILE A 86 -4.55 -3.04 -5.17
C ILE A 86 -3.82 -2.60 -6.44
N ASP A 87 -4.58 -2.20 -7.45
CA ASP A 87 -4.10 -1.66 -8.72
C ASP A 87 -5.06 -0.61 -9.28
N SER A 88 -4.80 -0.13 -10.50
CA SER A 88 -5.59 0.93 -11.13
C SER A 88 -7.04 0.59 -11.39
N ASP A 89 -7.36 -0.70 -11.55
CA ASP A 89 -8.69 -1.15 -11.93
C ASP A 89 -9.45 -1.70 -10.71
N ASN A 90 -8.71 -2.32 -9.79
CA ASN A 90 -9.24 -3.17 -8.74
C ASN A 90 -8.84 -2.71 -7.34
N THR A 91 -9.85 -2.63 -6.49
CA THR A 91 -9.70 -2.66 -5.04
C THR A 91 -9.58 -4.09 -4.55
N PHE A 92 -9.25 -4.26 -3.27
CA PHE A 92 -9.27 -5.57 -2.62
C PHE A 92 -10.64 -6.22 -2.74
N LYS A 93 -11.73 -5.45 -2.61
CA LYS A 93 -13.10 -5.94 -2.77
C LYS A 93 -13.33 -6.53 -4.16
N ASP A 94 -12.80 -5.88 -5.20
CA ASP A 94 -12.94 -6.34 -6.58
C ASP A 94 -12.21 -7.68 -6.79
N TYR A 95 -11.01 -7.84 -6.24
CA TYR A 95 -10.29 -9.12 -6.20
C TYR A 95 -11.07 -10.19 -5.42
N PHE A 96 -11.58 -9.85 -4.23
CA PHE A 96 -12.35 -10.78 -3.40
C PHE A 96 -13.64 -11.26 -4.09
N ASN A 97 -14.31 -10.39 -4.83
CA ASN A 97 -15.52 -10.74 -5.58
C ASN A 97 -15.23 -11.60 -6.81
N SER A 98 -14.05 -11.44 -7.42
CA SER A 98 -13.64 -12.19 -8.61
C SER A 98 -13.00 -13.53 -8.29
N ASP A 99 -12.34 -13.67 -7.14
CA ASP A 99 -11.82 -14.93 -6.62
C ASP A 99 -12.33 -15.21 -5.19
N PRO A 100 -13.45 -15.96 -5.07
CA PRO A 100 -13.98 -16.36 -3.78
C PRO A 100 -13.01 -17.19 -2.93
N HIS A 101 -12.00 -17.85 -3.50
CA HIS A 101 -11.02 -18.65 -2.74
C HIS A 101 -10.14 -17.79 -1.84
N LEU A 102 -10.03 -16.49 -2.10
CA LEU A 102 -9.37 -15.54 -1.20
C LEU A 102 -9.95 -15.59 0.22
N ILE A 103 -11.22 -15.98 0.39
CA ILE A 103 -11.85 -16.14 1.70
C ILE A 103 -11.11 -17.12 2.62
N LEU A 104 -10.47 -18.16 2.04
CA LEU A 104 -9.77 -19.19 2.81
C LEU A 104 -8.51 -18.63 3.47
N TYR A 105 -7.80 -17.72 2.81
CA TYR A 105 -6.68 -16.99 3.41
C TYR A 105 -7.13 -16.15 4.61
N PHE A 106 -8.36 -15.63 4.56
CA PHE A 106 -8.90 -14.80 5.65
C PHE A 106 -9.54 -15.60 6.79
N SER A 107 -9.88 -16.87 6.58
CA SER A 107 -10.21 -17.75 7.71
C SER A 107 -9.01 -18.09 8.61
N GLY A 108 -7.78 -17.80 8.13
CA GLY A 108 -6.53 -17.99 8.86
C GLY A 108 -5.86 -16.70 9.35
N PHE A 109 -6.61 -15.59 9.51
CA PHE A 109 -6.04 -14.29 9.89
C PHE A 109 -5.13 -14.35 11.13
N ASP A 110 -5.45 -15.21 12.10
CA ASP A 110 -4.65 -15.40 13.31
C ASP A 110 -3.21 -15.83 13.06
N ASN A 111 -2.94 -16.51 11.93
CA ASN A 111 -1.60 -16.97 11.59
C ASN A 111 -0.74 -15.86 10.96
N ILE A 112 -1.36 -14.84 10.36
CA ILE A 112 -0.67 -13.76 9.64
C ILE A 112 -0.74 -12.40 10.35
N LEU A 113 -1.70 -12.23 11.27
CA LEU A 113 -1.85 -11.03 12.07
C LEU A 113 -1.04 -11.13 13.35
N LYS A 114 -0.08 -10.22 13.50
CA LYS A 114 0.60 -10.03 14.77
C LYS A 114 -0.21 -9.07 15.64
N ARG A 115 -0.45 -9.44 16.89
CA ARG A 115 -0.99 -8.49 17.87
C ARG A 115 0.10 -7.52 18.30
N GLY A 116 -0.16 -6.23 18.14
CA GLY A 116 0.65 -5.14 18.67
C GLY A 116 0.29 -4.86 20.13
N TYR A 117 -0.15 -3.62 20.40
CA TYR A 117 -0.51 -3.19 21.75
C TYR A 117 -1.99 -3.39 22.09
N ILE A 118 -2.28 -3.35 23.39
CA ILE A 118 -3.60 -3.13 23.96
C ILE A 118 -3.52 -1.85 24.79
N LYS A 119 -4.45 -0.92 24.59
CA LYS A 119 -4.45 0.38 25.26
C LYS A 119 -5.86 0.76 25.70
N TYR A 120 -5.99 1.26 26.92
CA TYR A 120 -7.19 1.94 27.37
C TYR A 120 -7.11 3.44 27.06
N SER A 121 -8.27 4.06 26.80
CA SER A 121 -8.38 5.52 26.82
C SER A 121 -8.10 6.06 28.23
N GLU A 122 -7.74 7.35 28.31
CA GLU A 122 -7.43 8.00 29.60
C GLU A 122 -8.63 7.97 30.56
N ASP A 123 -9.85 8.07 30.01
CA ASP A 123 -11.10 7.96 30.76
C ASP A 123 -11.54 6.51 31.02
N LEU A 124 -10.74 5.52 30.61
CA LEU A 124 -10.98 4.07 30.71
C LEU A 124 -12.26 3.57 30.01
N LYS A 125 -12.96 4.43 29.26
CA LYS A 125 -14.21 4.09 28.57
C LYS A 125 -14.03 3.31 27.29
N ASN A 126 -12.82 3.28 26.73
CA ASN A 126 -12.52 2.58 25.49
C ASN A 126 -11.28 1.73 25.63
N ILE A 127 -11.30 0.56 25.00
CA ILE A 127 -10.14 -0.29 24.80
C ILE A 127 -9.83 -0.35 23.31
N THR A 128 -8.57 -0.19 22.94
CA THR A 128 -8.06 -0.33 21.58
C THR A 128 -7.04 -1.46 21.53
N VAL A 129 -7.21 -2.35 20.56
CA VAL A 129 -6.24 -3.40 20.23
C VAL A 129 -5.69 -3.13 18.85
N ARG A 130 -4.35 -3.11 18.75
CA ARG A 130 -3.67 -3.02 17.46
C ARG A 130 -3.36 -4.42 16.93
N TYR A 131 -3.72 -4.65 15.68
CA TYR A 131 -3.25 -5.77 14.88
C TYR A 131 -2.37 -5.26 13.74
N GLU A 132 -1.36 -6.04 13.40
CA GLU A 132 -0.36 -5.72 12.38
C GLU A 132 -0.40 -6.82 11.31
N LEU A 133 -0.57 -6.42 10.06
CA LEU A 133 -0.43 -7.28 8.89
C LEU A 133 0.80 -6.85 8.11
N TYR A 134 1.80 -7.71 8.05
CA TYR A 134 2.96 -7.51 7.20
C TYR A 134 2.56 -7.79 5.75
N LEU A 135 2.90 -6.87 4.84
CA LEU A 135 2.48 -6.97 3.44
C LEU A 135 3.22 -8.08 2.68
N PHE A 136 4.42 -8.44 3.13
CA PHE A 136 5.31 -9.38 2.45
C PHE A 136 5.72 -10.54 3.37
N PRO A 137 5.88 -11.75 2.82
CA PRO A 137 5.54 -12.15 1.45
C PRO A 137 4.04 -12.51 1.29
N ASP A 138 3.37 -12.85 2.38
CA ASP A 138 2.12 -13.62 2.36
C ASP A 138 0.94 -12.84 1.79
N PHE A 139 0.76 -11.58 2.17
CA PHE A 139 -0.36 -10.77 1.69
C PHE A 139 -0.24 -10.44 0.20
N ILE A 140 0.96 -10.11 -0.28
CA ILE A 140 1.18 -9.83 -1.70
C ILE A 140 0.99 -11.06 -2.59
N ASN A 141 1.33 -12.26 -2.10
CA ASN A 141 1.13 -13.50 -2.84
C ASN A 141 -0.32 -13.74 -3.28
N LEU A 142 -1.29 -13.17 -2.56
CA LEU A 142 -2.71 -13.25 -2.92
C LEU A 142 -3.03 -12.64 -4.28
N PHE A 143 -2.18 -11.75 -4.78
CA PHE A 143 -2.42 -10.99 -6.03
C PHE A 143 -1.46 -11.37 -7.16
N LEU A 144 -0.59 -12.35 -6.93
CA LEU A 144 0.38 -12.85 -7.91
C LEU A 144 -0.22 -14.04 -8.66
N SER A 145 -0.26 -13.96 -9.98
CA SER A 145 -0.76 -15.02 -10.85
C SER A 145 0.29 -15.61 -11.79
N HIS A 146 1.52 -15.07 -11.79
CA HIS A 146 2.59 -15.47 -12.70
C HIS A 146 3.80 -16.05 -11.95
N ASP A 147 4.35 -17.14 -12.48
CA ASP A 147 5.57 -17.78 -11.95
C ASP A 147 6.86 -17.28 -12.62
N LYS A 148 6.73 -16.58 -13.76
CA LYS A 148 7.84 -15.97 -14.49
C LYS A 148 7.39 -14.62 -15.03
N PRO A 149 8.27 -13.61 -15.07
CA PRO A 149 7.93 -12.32 -15.61
C PRO A 149 7.65 -12.44 -17.12
N TYR A 150 6.59 -11.78 -17.53
CA TYR A 150 6.23 -11.63 -18.92
C TYR A 150 7.25 -10.74 -19.63
N LYS A 151 7.75 -11.20 -20.78
CA LYS A 151 8.57 -10.37 -21.67
C LYS A 151 7.65 -9.42 -22.41
N ALA A 152 7.63 -8.16 -22.01
CA ALA A 152 6.94 -7.18 -22.82
C ALA A 152 7.73 -6.95 -24.13
N PHE A 153 7.00 -7.00 -25.24
CA PHE A 153 7.55 -6.79 -26.58
C PHE A 153 7.59 -5.28 -26.84
N TYR A 154 8.54 -4.58 -26.25
CA TYR A 154 8.90 -3.23 -26.69
C TYR A 154 10.23 -3.32 -27.44
N PRO A 155 10.29 -2.84 -28.70
CA PRO A 155 11.58 -2.74 -29.37
C PRO A 155 12.48 -1.87 -28.49
N LEU A 156 13.68 -2.37 -28.17
CA LEU A 156 14.69 -1.56 -27.48
C LEU A 156 14.87 -0.28 -28.29
N MET A 157 14.60 0.86 -27.67
CA MET A 157 14.68 2.14 -28.37
C MET A 157 16.15 2.55 -28.35
N ASN A 158 16.84 2.32 -29.46
CA ASN A 158 18.25 2.66 -29.64
C ASN A 158 18.46 4.14 -29.35
N THR A 159 18.91 4.45 -28.14
CA THR A 159 19.42 5.76 -27.76
C THR A 159 20.90 5.62 -27.48
N SER A 160 21.67 6.56 -27.99
CA SER A 160 23.12 6.50 -28.23
C SER A 160 24.01 6.63 -26.98
N ALA A 161 23.52 6.26 -25.79
CA ALA A 161 24.31 6.32 -24.57
C ALA A 161 24.03 5.12 -23.64
N ASP A 162 25.02 4.24 -23.50
CA ASP A 162 25.06 3.18 -22.49
C ASP A 162 25.26 3.80 -21.08
N GLN A 163 24.25 4.48 -20.56
CA GLN A 163 24.21 4.84 -19.15
C GLN A 163 23.66 3.67 -18.33
N PHE A 164 24.51 3.17 -17.43
CA PHE A 164 24.15 2.12 -16.47
C PHE A 164 23.53 2.76 -15.23
N TYR A 165 22.21 2.76 -15.16
CA TYR A 165 21.49 3.18 -13.96
C TYR A 165 21.41 2.03 -12.95
N THR A 166 21.28 2.38 -11.67
CA THR A 166 21.20 1.42 -10.55
C THR A 166 19.77 1.22 -10.01
N GLY A 167 18.84 2.08 -10.45
CA GLY A 167 17.43 2.07 -10.06
C GLY A 167 16.65 3.13 -10.82
N ILE A 168 15.36 3.25 -10.55
CA ILE A 168 14.45 4.18 -11.22
C ILE A 168 13.71 5.00 -10.17
N LEU A 169 13.75 6.32 -10.32
CA LEU A 169 13.01 7.29 -9.54
C LEU A 169 12.03 8.01 -10.45
N ILE A 170 10.74 8.00 -10.10
CA ILE A 170 9.72 8.78 -10.78
C ILE A 170 9.18 9.81 -9.80
N TYR A 171 9.31 11.09 -10.14
CA TYR A 171 8.64 12.17 -9.43
C TYR A 171 7.21 12.32 -9.94
N ALA A 172 6.24 11.98 -9.09
CA ALA A 172 4.83 12.23 -9.29
C ALA A 172 4.46 13.48 -8.50
N GLY A 173 4.25 14.61 -9.17
CA GLY A 173 4.03 15.90 -8.49
C GLY A 173 2.70 15.97 -7.72
N ASP A 174 2.45 17.11 -7.11
CA ASP A 174 1.32 17.39 -6.19
C ASP A 174 -0.09 17.31 -6.82
N GLY A 175 -0.17 17.11 -8.13
CA GLY A 175 -1.42 16.96 -8.86
C GLY A 175 -1.28 17.20 -10.36
N TYR A 176 -2.28 16.71 -11.09
CA TYR A 176 -2.36 16.75 -12.53
C TYR A 176 -3.74 17.25 -12.93
N GLU A 177 -3.80 18.09 -13.96
CA GLU A 177 -5.08 18.55 -14.48
C GLU A 177 -5.81 17.41 -15.20
N SER A 178 -7.10 17.26 -14.91
CA SER A 178 -8.01 16.33 -15.57
C SER A 178 -9.32 17.06 -15.87
N SER A 179 -10.12 16.51 -16.78
CA SER A 179 -11.48 17.00 -17.06
C SER A 179 -12.39 17.04 -15.81
N SER A 180 -12.05 16.25 -14.78
CA SER A 180 -12.76 16.20 -13.50
C SER A 180 -12.14 17.10 -12.40
N GLY A 181 -11.16 17.93 -12.75
CA GLY A 181 -10.40 18.78 -11.83
C GLY A 181 -9.00 18.25 -11.54
N LEU A 182 -8.35 18.80 -10.51
CA LEU A 182 -7.02 18.38 -10.07
C LEU A 182 -7.07 16.96 -9.49
N VAL A 183 -6.30 16.05 -10.08
CA VAL A 183 -6.18 14.65 -9.63
C VAL A 183 -4.78 14.37 -9.11
N ARG A 184 -4.66 13.51 -8.10
CA ARG A 184 -3.39 13.10 -7.49
C ARG A 184 -3.18 11.61 -7.65
N LEU A 185 -1.91 11.21 -7.63
CA LEU A 185 -1.54 9.81 -7.57
C LEU A 185 -2.06 9.21 -6.25
N ARG A 186 -2.71 8.06 -6.34
CA ARG A 186 -3.14 7.27 -5.19
C ARG A 186 -2.24 6.05 -5.07
N ASP A 187 -1.70 5.84 -3.87
CA ASP A 187 -0.84 4.69 -3.60
C ASP A 187 -1.57 3.37 -3.90
N SER A 188 -0.86 2.47 -4.59
CA SER A 188 -1.31 1.09 -4.84
C SER A 188 -0.12 0.12 -4.73
N PHE A 189 -0.42 -1.17 -4.65
CA PHE A 189 0.63 -2.21 -4.61
C PHE A 189 1.23 -2.47 -5.98
N PHE A 190 0.41 -2.32 -7.01
CA PHE A 190 0.79 -2.51 -8.40
C PHE A 190 0.34 -1.30 -9.21
N ILE A 191 1.28 -0.72 -9.92
CA ILE A 191 1.00 0.36 -10.87
C ILE A 191 1.19 -0.15 -12.28
N LYS A 192 0.73 0.64 -13.23
CA LYS A 192 1.13 0.55 -14.63
C LYS A 192 1.81 1.84 -15.06
N ILE A 193 2.67 1.75 -16.07
CA ILE A 193 3.28 2.91 -16.73
C ILE A 193 2.74 2.98 -18.15
N TYR A 194 2.24 4.15 -18.51
CA TYR A 194 1.73 4.50 -19.82
C TYR A 194 2.53 5.65 -20.44
N ASP A 195 2.43 5.79 -21.77
CA ASP A 195 2.77 7.05 -22.45
C ASP A 195 1.56 8.00 -22.54
N GLU A 196 1.78 9.18 -23.10
CA GLU A 196 0.74 10.21 -23.32
C GLU A 196 -0.40 9.74 -24.25
N ASN A 197 -0.18 8.70 -25.05
CA ASN A 197 -1.19 8.07 -25.91
C ASN A 197 -1.91 6.91 -25.22
N ILE A 198 -1.70 6.71 -23.91
CA ILE A 198 -2.27 5.63 -23.11
C ILE A 198 -1.85 4.24 -23.64
N LYS A 199 -0.67 4.15 -24.24
CA LYS A 199 -0.05 2.86 -24.56
C LYS A 199 0.62 2.32 -23.30
N LEU A 200 0.26 1.11 -22.90
CA LEU A 200 0.85 0.42 -21.75
C LEU A 200 2.31 0.03 -22.05
N TYR A 201 3.21 0.31 -21.12
CA TYR A 201 4.64 -0.05 -21.17
C TYR A 201 5.12 -0.93 -20.01
N PHE A 202 4.48 -0.85 -18.84
CA PHE A 202 4.91 -1.62 -17.68
C PHE A 202 3.70 -2.00 -16.83
N ASP A 203 3.71 -3.23 -16.32
CA ASP A 203 2.76 -3.71 -15.32
C ASP A 203 3.38 -4.81 -14.44
N LYS A 204 2.64 -5.24 -13.41
CA LYS A 204 3.10 -6.24 -12.42
C LYS A 204 3.60 -7.55 -13.03
N ARG A 205 3.10 -7.96 -14.20
CA ARG A 205 3.47 -9.22 -14.86
C ARG A 205 4.91 -9.16 -15.36
N MET A 206 5.48 -7.97 -15.54
CA MET A 206 6.89 -7.82 -15.92
C MET A 206 7.84 -7.98 -14.73
N VAL A 207 7.35 -7.92 -13.49
CA VAL A 207 8.21 -7.98 -12.30
C VAL A 207 8.47 -9.43 -11.90
N GLU A 208 9.70 -9.73 -11.49
CA GLU A 208 10.08 -11.04 -10.96
C GLU A 208 9.23 -11.37 -9.73
N PRO A 209 8.58 -12.55 -9.66
CA PRO A 209 7.78 -12.95 -8.49
C PRO A 209 8.57 -12.91 -7.19
N ASP A 210 9.85 -13.29 -7.21
CA ASP A 210 10.73 -13.25 -6.04
C ASP A 210 11.01 -11.81 -5.58
N ALA A 211 11.12 -10.86 -6.50
CA ALA A 211 11.20 -9.45 -6.14
C ALA A 211 9.88 -8.97 -5.52
N LEU A 212 8.74 -9.28 -6.16
CA LEU A 212 7.42 -8.94 -5.61
C LEU A 212 7.24 -9.48 -4.20
N ARG A 213 7.63 -10.73 -3.92
CA ARG A 213 7.57 -11.35 -2.59
C ARG A 213 8.52 -10.73 -1.57
N ARG A 214 9.71 -10.31 -2.01
CA ARG A 214 10.74 -9.76 -1.12
C ARG A 214 10.41 -8.36 -0.64
N TRP A 215 9.97 -7.49 -1.56
CA TRP A 215 9.87 -6.05 -1.27
C TRP A 215 8.87 -5.31 -2.17
N GLY A 216 8.07 -6.02 -2.96
CA GLY A 216 7.05 -5.44 -3.82
C GLY A 216 7.56 -4.82 -5.11
N MET A 217 6.62 -4.30 -5.89
CA MET A 217 6.87 -3.70 -7.20
C MET A 217 7.62 -2.36 -7.11
N LEU A 218 7.33 -1.59 -6.07
CA LEU A 218 7.86 -0.23 -5.89
C LEU A 218 7.84 0.21 -4.42
N GLU A 219 8.44 1.36 -4.17
CA GLU A 219 8.33 2.08 -2.91
C GLU A 219 7.86 3.52 -3.12
N TYR A 220 6.94 3.99 -2.27
CA TYR A 220 6.53 5.39 -2.21
C TYR A 220 7.36 6.13 -1.17
N THR A 221 7.68 7.38 -1.44
CA THR A 221 8.33 8.29 -0.50
C THR A 221 7.90 9.73 -0.77
N ASP A 222 7.97 10.58 0.25
CA ASP A 222 7.81 12.03 0.10
C ASP A 222 9.18 12.74 0.18
N ASP A 223 10.27 11.98 0.32
CA ASP A 223 11.64 12.51 0.34
C ASP A 223 12.15 12.74 -1.09
N ILE A 224 12.17 14.01 -1.51
CA ILE A 224 12.72 14.43 -2.81
C ILE A 224 14.23 14.15 -2.94
N PHE A 225 14.94 13.95 -1.83
CA PHE A 225 16.36 13.63 -1.79
C PHE A 225 16.61 12.14 -1.57
N TYR A 226 15.60 11.28 -1.74
CA TYR A 226 15.65 9.85 -1.47
C TYR A 226 17.00 9.20 -1.79
N LYS A 227 17.67 8.65 -0.76
CA LYS A 227 19.00 8.03 -0.86
C LYS A 227 19.02 6.57 -0.43
N ASN A 228 17.88 5.88 -0.37
CA ASN A 228 17.90 4.47 0.00
C ASN A 228 18.63 3.66 -1.08
N ARG A 229 19.90 3.37 -0.81
CA ARG A 229 20.79 2.66 -1.72
C ARG A 229 20.35 1.22 -1.92
N ASP A 230 19.65 0.63 -0.96
CA ASP A 230 19.20 -0.76 -1.04
C ASP A 230 18.20 -0.94 -2.19
N ARG A 231 17.35 0.06 -2.45
CA ARG A 231 16.33 0.00 -3.50
C ARG A 231 16.84 0.45 -4.86
N VAL A 232 17.48 1.62 -4.94
CA VAL A 232 17.80 2.27 -6.23
C VAL A 232 19.29 2.51 -6.48
N GLY A 233 20.17 2.11 -5.55
CA GLY A 233 21.60 2.31 -5.63
C GLY A 233 22.04 3.79 -5.68
N ASP A 234 23.25 4.03 -6.18
CA ASP A 234 23.88 5.35 -6.16
C ASP A 234 23.56 6.23 -7.38
N TYR A 235 23.15 5.64 -8.49
CA TYR A 235 22.93 6.35 -9.76
C TYR A 235 21.57 5.99 -10.40
N PRO A 236 20.45 6.42 -9.79
CA PRO A 236 19.13 6.14 -10.32
C PRO A 236 18.80 6.99 -11.56
N LEU A 237 18.07 6.40 -12.51
CA LEU A 237 17.39 7.13 -13.58
C LEU A 237 16.27 7.96 -12.97
N LYS A 238 16.29 9.28 -13.18
CA LYS A 238 15.28 10.21 -12.65
C LYS A 238 14.34 10.64 -13.76
N LEU A 239 13.05 10.39 -13.57
CA LEU A 239 11.96 10.71 -14.50
C LEU A 239 10.91 11.56 -13.79
N VAL A 240 10.11 12.27 -14.58
CA VAL A 240 8.99 13.08 -14.08
C VAL A 240 7.71 12.58 -14.73
N ALA A 241 6.72 12.25 -13.90
CA ALA A 241 5.40 11.87 -14.37
C ALA A 241 4.65 13.09 -14.91
N LYS A 242 4.01 12.91 -16.06
CA LYS A 242 3.18 13.92 -16.74
C LYS A 242 1.71 13.86 -16.36
N GLY A 243 1.28 12.74 -15.81
CA GLY A 243 -0.11 12.50 -15.47
C GLY A 243 -0.30 11.25 -14.65
N VAL A 244 -1.54 11.07 -14.20
CA VAL A 244 -2.00 9.84 -13.55
C VAL A 244 -3.15 9.24 -14.35
N TYR A 245 -3.22 7.92 -14.38
CA TYR A 245 -4.22 7.17 -15.13
C TYR A 245 -4.92 6.10 -14.27
N GLY A 246 -6.02 5.58 -14.79
CA GLY A 246 -6.77 4.48 -14.21
C GLY A 246 -7.91 4.93 -13.30
N LYS A 247 -8.87 4.03 -13.08
CA LYS A 247 -10.05 4.27 -12.22
C LYS A 247 -9.65 4.68 -10.80
N ASN A 248 -8.63 4.02 -10.25
CA ASN A 248 -8.11 4.30 -8.91
C ASN A 248 -7.00 5.37 -8.88
N ARG A 249 -6.62 5.94 -10.04
CA ARG A 249 -5.60 7.00 -10.16
C ARG A 249 -4.23 6.59 -9.61
N SER A 250 -3.84 5.34 -9.81
CA SER A 250 -2.57 4.79 -9.33
C SER A 250 -1.52 4.61 -10.41
N ASP A 251 -1.90 4.72 -11.68
CA ASP A 251 -0.97 4.51 -12.79
C ASP A 251 -0.31 5.81 -13.21
N ILE A 252 0.90 5.70 -13.75
CA ILE A 252 1.72 6.84 -14.13
C ILE A 252 1.74 7.00 -15.65
N ILE A 253 1.62 8.25 -16.10
CA ILE A 253 1.87 8.65 -17.49
C ILE A 253 3.24 9.32 -17.57
N LEU A 254 4.08 8.85 -18.47
CA LEU A 254 5.38 9.45 -18.80
C LEU A 254 5.34 10.05 -20.22
N ASP A 255 6.18 11.06 -20.48
CA ASP A 255 6.38 11.55 -21.84
C ASP A 255 7.18 10.56 -22.69
N GLU A 256 7.10 10.73 -24.00
CA GLU A 256 7.81 9.88 -24.97
C GLU A 256 9.32 9.81 -24.68
N CYS A 257 9.95 10.95 -24.32
CA CYS A 257 11.38 10.99 -24.00
C CYS A 257 11.73 10.11 -22.79
N SER A 258 10.91 10.15 -21.73
CA SER A 258 11.09 9.36 -20.52
C SER A 258 10.85 7.89 -20.76
N ILE A 259 9.84 7.52 -21.57
CA ILE A 259 9.61 6.15 -22.02
C ILE A 259 10.81 5.63 -22.80
N ASN A 260 11.30 6.39 -23.77
CA ASN A 260 12.45 6.00 -24.59
C ASN A 260 13.71 5.78 -23.73
N LYS A 261 13.94 6.62 -22.71
CA LYS A 261 15.03 6.44 -21.74
C LYS A 261 14.84 5.22 -20.84
N LEU A 262 13.61 4.97 -20.38
CA LEU A 262 13.30 3.85 -19.50
C LEU A 262 13.46 2.50 -20.21
N PHE A 263 13.13 2.43 -21.50
CA PHE A 263 13.21 1.21 -22.31
C PHE A 263 14.37 1.21 -23.33
N SER A 264 15.37 2.07 -23.12
CA SER A 264 16.53 2.21 -24.01
C SER A 264 17.45 0.99 -24.01
N ASN A 265 17.63 0.37 -22.84
CA ASN A 265 18.58 -0.72 -22.66
C ASN A 265 18.01 -1.82 -21.76
N LYS A 266 18.62 -3.02 -21.85
CA LYS A 266 18.20 -4.19 -21.07
C LYS A 266 18.41 -4.00 -19.57
N ASN A 267 19.40 -3.19 -19.16
CA ASN A 267 19.68 -2.92 -17.76
C ASN A 267 18.47 -2.23 -17.10
N ASN A 268 17.92 -1.19 -17.71
CA ASN A 268 16.76 -0.45 -17.17
C ASN A 268 15.52 -1.34 -17.08
N ILE A 269 15.29 -2.18 -18.08
CA ILE A 269 14.22 -3.18 -18.04
C ILE A 269 14.45 -4.15 -16.87
N ASN A 270 15.67 -4.62 -16.65
CA ASN A 270 15.98 -5.49 -15.51
C ASN A 270 15.76 -4.79 -14.16
N LEU A 271 16.05 -3.48 -14.04
CA LEU A 271 15.74 -2.72 -12.83
C LEU A 271 14.24 -2.74 -12.53
N LEU A 272 13.39 -2.54 -13.55
CA LEU A 272 11.93 -2.67 -13.40
C LEU A 272 11.53 -4.10 -13.00
N ARG A 273 12.13 -5.12 -13.62
CA ARG A 273 11.88 -6.53 -13.30
C ARG A 273 12.25 -6.88 -11.86
N GLU A 274 13.33 -6.30 -11.34
CA GLU A 274 13.77 -6.47 -9.95
C GLU A 274 12.96 -5.61 -8.96
N GLY A 275 12.02 -4.80 -9.45
CA GLY A 275 11.23 -3.88 -8.63
C GLY A 275 12.03 -2.69 -8.11
N LYS A 276 13.18 -2.33 -8.69
CA LYS A 276 14.03 -1.19 -8.29
C LYS A 276 13.44 0.16 -8.75
N LEU A 277 12.19 0.38 -8.39
CA LEU A 277 11.38 1.53 -8.72
C LEU A 277 10.94 2.23 -7.43
N VAL A 278 11.11 3.55 -7.40
CA VAL A 278 10.64 4.42 -6.32
C VAL A 278 9.83 5.55 -6.92
N ILE A 279 8.70 5.85 -6.30
CA ILE A 279 7.84 6.96 -6.65
C ILE A 279 7.94 8.00 -5.54
N ILE A 280 8.39 9.18 -5.91
CA ILE A 280 8.39 10.37 -5.04
C ILE A 280 7.06 11.08 -5.27
N ARG A 281 6.29 11.32 -4.21
CA ARG A 281 5.00 12.03 -4.26
C ARG A 281 5.13 13.51 -3.92
#